data_AF-A0A525IX96-F1
#
_entry.id   AF-A0A525IX96-F1
#
_cell.length_a   1.000
_cell.length_b   1.000
_cell.length_c   1.000
_cell.angle_alpha   90.00
_cell.angle_beta   90.00
_cell.angle_gamma   90.00
#
_symmetry.space_group_name_H-M   'P 1'
#
loop_
_entity.id
_entity.type
_entity.pdbx_description
1 polymer ?
#
loop_
_entity_poly.entity_id
_entity_poly.type
_entity_poly.pdbx_seq_one_letter_code
_entity_poly.pdbx_strand_id
1 'polypeptide(L)'
;MSSSSEKPARRRGSAAEEARHSIEAAEADGVARKAMTLRMTLRDVSELKRDPKVATADISFGPDGMHYLGVAVEAGGVVQSNLDRGDTSFVRGAAAAAPPVKVKATRKKAVKKEPVAAA
;
A
#
# COMPACT_ATOMS: atom_id res chain seq x y z
N MET A 1 -34.76 -12.59 -22.83
CA MET A 1 -33.35 -12.46 -22.40
C MET A 1 -33.01 -10.99 -22.37
N SER A 2 -32.76 -10.45 -21.18
CA SER A 2 -31.94 -9.26 -20.88
C SER A 2 -32.29 -8.85 -19.45
N SER A 3 -31.66 -9.53 -18.50
CA SER A 3 -31.72 -9.17 -17.08
C SER A 3 -30.95 -7.87 -16.85
N SER A 4 -31.53 -7.04 -16.00
CA SER A 4 -31.02 -5.78 -15.49
C SER A 4 -29.52 -5.75 -15.22
N SER A 5 -28.88 -4.69 -15.68
CA SER A 5 -27.77 -4.08 -14.93
C SER A 5 -28.10 -2.61 -14.74
N GLU A 6 -29.14 -2.37 -13.92
CA GLU A 6 -29.23 -1.12 -13.17
C GLU A 6 -27.87 -0.89 -12.53
N LYS A 7 -27.11 0.07 -13.07
CA LYS A 7 -25.96 0.66 -12.40
C LYS A 7 -26.43 1.00 -11.00
N PRO A 8 -25.89 0.41 -9.92
CA PRO A 8 -26.20 0.92 -8.61
C PRO A 8 -25.55 2.31 -8.56
N ALA A 9 -26.35 3.34 -8.83
CA ALA A 9 -26.08 4.71 -8.52
C ALA A 9 -26.03 4.82 -6.99
N ARG A 10 -24.93 4.36 -6.40
CA ARG A 10 -24.61 4.70 -5.03
C ARG A 10 -23.83 5.99 -5.10
N ARG A 11 -24.32 6.99 -4.38
CA ARG A 11 -23.61 8.20 -3.97
C ARG A 11 -22.42 7.81 -3.07
N ARG A 12 -21.55 6.91 -3.54
CA ARG A 12 -20.22 6.77 -2.99
C ARG A 12 -19.49 8.04 -3.42
N GLY A 13 -18.83 8.71 -2.48
CA GLY A 13 -17.84 9.70 -2.84
C GLY A 13 -16.84 9.09 -3.83
N SER A 14 -16.02 9.90 -4.49
CA SER A 14 -14.98 9.32 -5.34
C SER A 14 -14.12 8.35 -4.53
N ALA A 15 -13.46 7.39 -5.20
CA ALA A 15 -12.57 6.44 -4.52
C ALA A 15 -11.51 7.16 -3.65
N ALA A 16 -11.13 8.38 -4.05
CA ALA A 16 -10.28 9.28 -3.27
C ALA A 16 -10.93 9.76 -1.97
N GLU A 17 -12.19 10.21 -2.03
CA GLU A 17 -12.94 10.68 -0.86
C GLU A 17 -13.16 9.54 0.15
N GLU A 18 -13.52 8.34 -0.32
CA GLU A 18 -13.68 7.16 0.56
C GLU A 18 -12.35 6.75 1.21
N ALA A 19 -11.25 6.73 0.43
CA ALA A 19 -9.93 6.43 0.95
C ALA A 19 -9.48 7.45 1.99
N ARG A 20 -9.64 8.75 1.69
CA ARG A 20 -9.29 9.83 2.60
C ARG A 20 -10.07 9.76 3.90
N HIS A 21 -11.39 9.58 3.84
CA HIS A 21 -12.22 9.43 5.03
C HIS A 21 -11.80 8.22 5.88
N SER A 22 -11.44 7.11 5.23
CA SER A 22 -10.96 5.91 5.93
C SER A 22 -9.63 6.14 6.64
N ILE A 23 -8.71 6.88 6.00
CA ILE A 23 -7.42 7.24 6.58
C ILE A 23 -7.62 8.20 7.75
N GLU A 24 -8.40 9.27 7.58
CA GLU A 24 -8.68 10.25 8.64
C GLU A 24 -9.35 9.58 9.86
N ALA A 25 -10.29 8.65 9.64
CA ALA A 25 -10.88 7.87 10.72
C ALA A 25 -9.83 7.02 11.46
N ALA A 26 -8.96 6.32 10.73
CA ALA A 26 -7.92 5.51 11.33
C ALA A 26 -6.85 6.34 12.06
N GLU A 27 -6.56 7.55 11.59
CA GLU A 27 -5.70 8.50 12.30
C GLU A 27 -6.35 9.01 13.59
N ALA A 28 -7.67 9.27 13.56
CA ALA A 28 -8.42 9.62 14.76
C ALA A 28 -8.44 8.46 15.78
N ASP A 29 -8.40 7.21 15.30
CA ASP A 29 -8.22 6.01 16.12
C ASP A 29 -6.77 5.83 16.63
N GLY A 30 -5.84 6.72 16.27
CA GLY A 30 -4.43 6.71 16.72
C GLY A 30 -3.48 5.83 15.90
N VAL A 31 -3.94 5.30 14.75
CA VAL A 31 -3.11 4.49 13.86
C VAL A 31 -2.24 5.42 13.00
N ALA A 32 -0.95 5.14 12.89
CA ALA A 32 -0.03 5.93 12.06
C ALA A 32 -0.19 5.58 10.57
N ARG A 33 -0.19 6.59 9.68
CA ARG A 33 -0.31 6.38 8.22
C ARG A 33 0.67 5.38 7.63
N LYS A 34 1.90 5.33 8.17
CA LYS A 34 2.95 4.40 7.73
C LYS A 34 2.68 2.94 8.08
N ALA A 35 1.82 2.69 9.07
CA ALA A 35 1.39 1.34 9.46
C ALA A 35 0.13 0.88 8.69
N MET A 36 -0.52 1.78 7.96
CA MET A 36 -1.71 1.47 7.17
C MET A 36 -1.32 1.02 5.77
N THR A 37 -2.15 0.15 5.19
CA THR A 37 -2.09 -0.24 3.78
C THR A 37 -3.47 -0.13 3.16
N LEU A 38 -3.60 0.69 2.12
CA LEU A 38 -4.84 0.86 1.39
C LEU A 38 -4.91 -0.18 0.28
N ARG A 39 -5.77 -1.20 0.44
CA ARG A 39 -6.02 -2.21 -0.58
C ARG A 39 -7.14 -1.74 -1.48
N MET A 40 -6.85 -1.56 -2.76
CA MET A 40 -7.81 -1.01 -3.71
C MET A 40 -8.03 -1.94 -4.90
N THR A 41 -9.24 -1.92 -5.45
CA THR A 41 -9.48 -2.57 -6.74
C THR A 41 -8.72 -1.82 -7.84
N LEU A 42 -8.39 -2.51 -8.95
CA LEU A 42 -7.71 -1.86 -10.09
C LEU A 42 -8.51 -0.68 -10.66
N ARG A 43 -9.84 -0.78 -10.60
CA ARG A 43 -10.75 0.28 -11.00
C ARG A 43 -10.59 1.49 -10.09
N ASP A 44 -10.64 1.30 -8.78
CA ASP A 44 -10.58 2.39 -7.80
C ASP A 44 -9.20 3.06 -7.79
N VAL A 45 -8.12 2.32 -8.01
CA VAL A 45 -6.77 2.89 -8.23
C VAL A 45 -6.75 3.76 -9.49
N SER A 46 -7.42 3.33 -10.56
CA SER A 46 -7.48 4.09 -11.80
C SER A 46 -8.34 5.36 -11.65
N GLU A 47 -9.43 5.28 -10.89
CA GLU A 47 -10.27 6.43 -10.53
C GLU A 47 -9.48 7.40 -9.63
N LEU A 48 -8.77 6.92 -8.61
CA LEU A 48 -7.90 7.71 -7.73
C LEU A 48 -6.86 8.52 -8.51
N LYS A 49 -6.20 7.91 -9.51
CA LYS A 49 -5.20 8.57 -10.36
C LYS A 49 -5.79 9.62 -11.30
N ARG A 50 -7.09 9.52 -11.61
CA ARG A 50 -7.78 10.39 -12.58
C ARG A 50 -8.68 11.42 -11.92
N ASP A 51 -8.85 11.35 -10.59
CA ASP A 51 -9.72 12.24 -9.85
C ASP A 51 -9.10 13.65 -9.78
N PRO A 52 -9.75 14.68 -10.34
CA PRO A 52 -9.25 16.05 -10.30
C PRO A 52 -9.24 16.66 -8.90
N LYS A 53 -9.91 16.04 -7.92
CA LYS A 53 -9.89 16.47 -6.52
C LYS A 53 -8.65 16.02 -5.75
N VAL A 54 -7.89 15.07 -6.29
CA VAL A 54 -6.66 14.57 -5.67
C VAL A 54 -5.50 15.45 -6.12
N ALA A 55 -4.83 16.10 -5.17
CA ALA A 55 -3.63 16.84 -5.49
C ALA A 55 -2.51 15.86 -5.87
N THR A 56 -1.76 16.17 -6.93
CA THR A 56 -0.59 15.36 -7.32
C THR A 56 0.44 15.27 -6.19
N ALA A 57 0.49 16.25 -5.29
CA ALA A 57 1.35 16.23 -4.10
C ALA A 57 0.95 15.15 -3.07
N ASP A 58 -0.32 14.71 -3.08
CA ASP A 58 -0.81 13.67 -2.18
C ASP A 58 -0.51 12.26 -2.69
N ILE A 59 -0.16 12.11 -3.98
CA ILE A 59 0.23 10.85 -4.59
C ILE A 59 1.74 10.83 -4.79
N SER A 60 2.42 9.85 -4.20
CA SER A 60 3.83 9.59 -4.49
C SER A 60 4.02 8.21 -5.10
N PHE A 61 4.91 8.13 -6.09
CA PHE A 61 5.32 6.89 -6.71
C PHE A 61 6.78 6.63 -6.36
N GLY A 62 7.02 5.58 -5.59
CA GLY A 62 8.35 5.16 -5.17
C GLY A 62 8.70 3.77 -5.69
N PRO A 63 9.92 3.27 -5.38
CA PRO A 63 10.31 1.89 -5.67
C PRO A 63 9.42 0.87 -4.94
N ASP A 64 8.82 1.27 -3.82
CA ASP A 64 7.94 0.46 -2.99
C ASP A 64 6.46 0.47 -3.46
N GLY A 65 6.16 1.26 -4.49
CA GLY A 65 4.82 1.34 -5.10
C GLY A 65 4.19 2.74 -5.01
N MET A 66 2.87 2.75 -5.11
CA MET A 66 2.06 3.98 -5.03
C MET A 66 1.71 4.25 -3.57
N HIS A 67 1.85 5.49 -3.13
CA HIS A 67 1.36 5.95 -1.84
C HIS A 67 0.36 7.08 -2.05
N TYR A 68 -0.68 7.09 -1.22
CA TYR A 68 -1.69 8.14 -1.16
C TYR A 68 -1.73 8.72 0.25
N LEU A 69 -1.53 10.03 0.39
CA LEU A 69 -1.44 10.73 1.67
C LEU A 69 -0.36 10.17 2.63
N GLY A 70 0.62 9.43 2.10
CA GLY A 70 1.65 8.73 2.87
C GLY A 70 1.30 7.29 3.27
N VAL A 71 0.12 6.79 2.89
CA VAL A 71 -0.32 5.40 3.08
C VAL A 71 0.04 4.56 1.87
N ALA A 72 0.58 3.35 2.05
CA ALA A 72 0.93 2.46 0.95
C ALA A 72 -0.34 1.93 0.25
N VAL A 73 -0.36 1.93 -1.08
CA VAL A 73 -1.50 1.46 -1.89
C VAL A 73 -1.17 0.13 -2.55
N GLU A 74 -1.89 -0.92 -2.19
CA GLU A 74 -1.85 -2.22 -2.86
C GLU A 74 -2.96 -2.27 -3.92
N ALA A 75 -2.55 -2.34 -5.19
CA ALA A 75 -3.47 -2.37 -6.32
C ALA A 75 -3.85 -3.81 -6.70
N GLY A 76 -5.15 -4.09 -6.75
CA GLY A 76 -5.69 -5.37 -7.17
C GLY A 76 -5.78 -6.41 -6.05
N GLY A 77 -6.16 -7.64 -6.41
CA GLY A 77 -6.28 -8.75 -5.46
C GLY A 77 -7.47 -8.69 -4.49
N VAL A 78 -8.26 -7.60 -4.52
CA VAL A 78 -9.46 -7.41 -3.69
C VAL A 78 -10.71 -7.15 -4.53
N VAL A 79 -11.86 -7.59 -4.03
CA VAL A 79 -13.18 -7.37 -4.65
C VAL A 79 -13.73 -5.98 -4.33
N GLN A 80 -13.32 -5.43 -3.18
CA GLN A 80 -13.71 -4.11 -2.71
C GLN A 80 -12.52 -3.40 -2.07
N SER A 81 -12.44 -2.09 -2.25
CA SER A 81 -11.41 -1.27 -1.61
C SER A 81 -11.62 -1.21 -0.10
N ASN A 82 -10.54 -1.37 0.67
CA ASN A 82 -10.56 -1.33 2.13
C ASN A 82 -9.20 -0.84 2.68
N LEU A 83 -9.23 -0.21 3.86
CA LEU A 83 -8.02 0.20 4.58
C LEU A 83 -7.62 -0.89 5.57
N ASP A 84 -6.45 -1.47 5.37
CA ASP A 84 -5.81 -2.36 6.33
C ASP A 84 -5.04 -1.51 7.34
N ARG A 85 -5.40 -1.62 8.62
CA ARG A 85 -4.81 -0.84 9.72
C ARG A 85 -3.62 -1.55 10.38
N GLY A 86 -3.25 -2.75 9.90
CA GLY A 86 -2.24 -3.59 10.56
C GLY A 86 -2.67 -4.13 11.93
N ASP A 87 -3.97 -4.01 12.26
CA ASP A 87 -4.53 -4.45 13.53
C ASP A 87 -4.55 -5.98 13.60
N THR A 88 -3.42 -6.51 14.05
CA THR A 88 -3.22 -7.93 14.37
C THR A 88 -3.78 -8.28 15.76
N SER A 89 -4.71 -7.49 16.29
CA SER A 89 -5.26 -7.62 17.65
C SER A 89 -6.00 -8.94 17.92
N PHE A 90 -6.31 -9.73 16.89
CA PHE A 90 -6.83 -11.09 17.05
C PHE A 90 -5.76 -12.18 17.24
N VAL A 91 -4.46 -11.88 17.08
CA VAL A 91 -3.41 -12.87 17.35
C VAL A 91 -2.79 -12.60 18.72
N ARG A 92 -3.46 -13.10 19.76
CA ARG A 92 -2.83 -13.39 21.05
C ARG A 92 -1.68 -14.38 20.80
N GLY A 93 -0.50 -13.87 20.45
CA GLY A 93 0.73 -14.67 20.34
C GLY A 93 1.45 -14.72 18.99
N ALA A 94 1.35 -13.73 18.10
CA ALA A 94 2.28 -13.65 16.95
C ALA A 94 2.97 -12.30 16.91
N ALA A 95 4.29 -12.35 17.11
CA ALA A 95 5.21 -11.24 16.98
C ALA A 95 4.98 -10.47 15.67
N ALA A 96 5.04 -9.15 15.76
CA ALA A 96 5.16 -8.24 14.63
C ALA A 96 6.35 -8.68 13.76
N ALA A 97 6.07 -9.43 12.70
CA ALA A 97 7.02 -9.69 11.65
C ALA A 97 7.20 -8.39 10.87
N ALA A 98 8.37 -7.79 11.05
CA ALA A 98 8.88 -6.73 10.20
C ALA A 98 8.68 -7.09 8.72
N PRO A 99 8.40 -6.10 7.84
CA PRO A 99 8.19 -6.37 6.43
C PRO A 99 9.41 -7.08 5.84
N PRO A 100 9.24 -8.09 4.95
CA PRO A 100 10.36 -8.70 4.28
C PRO A 100 10.91 -7.70 3.26
N VAL A 101 11.78 -6.80 3.73
CA VAL A 101 12.63 -6.00 2.86
C VAL A 101 13.53 -6.99 2.14
N LYS A 102 13.22 -7.27 0.87
CA LYS A 102 14.08 -8.04 -0.03
C LYS A 102 15.37 -7.26 -0.25
N VAL A 103 16.34 -7.41 0.64
CA VAL A 103 17.68 -6.87 0.43
C VAL A 103 18.34 -7.70 -0.67
N LYS A 104 18.37 -7.15 -1.89
CA LYS A 104 19.17 -7.66 -3.00
C LYS A 104 20.62 -7.81 -2.51
N ALA A 105 21.10 -9.05 -2.43
CA ALA A 105 22.47 -9.38 -2.09
C ALA A 105 23.43 -8.84 -3.17
N THR A 106 23.93 -7.62 -2.99
CA THR A 106 25.08 -7.10 -3.73
C THR A 106 26.36 -7.70 -3.13
N ARG A 107 26.81 -8.83 -3.68
CA ARG A 107 28.17 -9.33 -3.41
C ARG A 107 29.17 -8.35 -4.06
N LYS A 108 29.76 -7.49 -3.23
CA LYS A 108 30.96 -6.72 -3.56
C LYS A 108 32.09 -7.70 -3.91
N LYS A 109 32.54 -7.68 -5.17
CA LYS A 109 33.81 -8.29 -5.59
C LYS A 109 34.91 -7.30 -5.21
N ALA A 110 35.53 -7.48 -4.05
CA ALA A 110 36.76 -6.80 -3.66
C ALA A 110 37.95 -7.73 -3.92
N VAL A 111 38.92 -7.18 -4.64
CA VAL A 111 40.14 -7.81 -5.17
C VAL A 111 41.30 -7.69 -4.17
N LYS A 112 42.25 -8.64 -4.28
CA LYS A 112 43.63 -8.69 -3.72
C LYS A 112 43.72 -9.03 -2.22
N LYS A 113 44.63 -9.92 -1.77
CA LYS A 113 46.08 -9.96 -2.05
C LYS A 113 46.68 -11.31 -1.59
N GLU A 114 47.59 -11.89 -2.36
CA GLU A 114 48.61 -12.84 -1.86
C GLU A 114 49.53 -12.14 -0.83
N PRO A 115 50.18 -12.90 0.09
CA PRO A 115 51.57 -13.33 -0.15
C PRO A 115 51.99 -14.72 0.44
N VAL A 116 52.72 -15.49 -0.38
CA VAL A 116 54.06 -16.13 -0.18
C VAL A 116 54.48 -16.80 1.17
N ALA A 117 55.02 -18.04 1.01
CA ALA A 117 56.00 -18.81 1.82
C ALA A 117 55.50 -19.52 3.11
N ALA A 118 55.94 -20.72 3.53
CA ALA A 118 56.97 -21.68 3.11
C ALA A 118 56.69 -23.05 3.77
N ALA A 119 57.12 -24.15 3.13
CA ALA A 119 57.81 -25.33 3.72
C ALA A 119 57.96 -26.41 2.64
#